data_AF-A0A7C0X8M3-F1
#
_entry.id   AF-A0A7C0X8M3-F1
#
_cell.length_a   1.000
_cell.length_b   1.000
_cell.length_c   1.000
_cell.angle_alpha   90.00
_cell.angle_beta   90.00
_cell.angle_gamma   90.00
#
_symmetry.space_group_name_H-M   'P 1'
#
loop_
_entity.id
_entity.type
_entity.pdbx_description
1 polymer ?
#
loop_
_entity_poly.entity_id
_entity_poly.type
_entity_poly.pdbx_seq_one_letter_code
_entity_poly.pdbx_strand_id
1 'polypeptide(L)'
;FIMYLGDNILKQPLSELIEEFEEEKPDALILLARVPNPGDFGVAELDGKRIVRLVEKPKTPPSDYALVGVYLFSSRIFEAARNIKPSARGELEITDAIQWLIDNGFYVRAKVTSGWWKDTGKPDDLIEANRLILEDIPRNIRGEVVDSEVRGRVQIGEGTLIKDSVIKGPVVIGDNVKVVNSFIGPFTSIYHDAVIEGTEIEDSVILKGVRIKDVPGRIEGSILGNETVLLRRDRKPRSLRLVLGDHSIVELQ
;
A
#
# COMPACT_ATOMS: atom_id res chain seq x y z
N PHE A 1 -13.47 4.28 19.65
CA PHE A 1 -13.43 4.62 18.21
C PHE A 1 -12.18 4.01 17.60
N ILE A 2 -12.12 3.90 16.28
CA ILE A 2 -10.95 3.37 15.57
C ILE A 2 -10.19 4.55 14.96
N MET A 3 -8.87 4.56 15.13
CA MET A 3 -7.95 5.41 14.39
C MET A 3 -7.10 4.52 13.47
N TYR A 4 -7.10 4.84 12.18
CA TYR A 4 -6.37 4.12 11.16
C TYR A 4 -5.52 5.14 10.38
N LEU A 5 -4.21 4.95 10.35
CA LEU A 5 -3.30 5.82 9.60
C LEU A 5 -3.43 5.58 8.10
N GLY A 6 -3.66 6.65 7.32
CA GLY A 6 -4.11 6.55 5.93
C GLY A 6 -3.11 5.99 4.91
N ASP A 7 -1.87 5.76 5.34
CA ASP A 7 -0.73 5.23 4.59
C ASP A 7 -0.47 3.74 4.84
N ASN A 8 -1.30 3.08 5.65
CA ASN A 8 -1.12 1.68 6.02
C ASN A 8 -2.06 0.76 5.24
N ILE A 9 -1.55 -0.42 4.86
CA ILE A 9 -2.34 -1.50 4.24
C ILE A 9 -2.23 -2.74 5.12
N LEU A 10 -3.38 -3.34 5.44
CA LEU A 10 -3.48 -4.44 6.38
C LEU A 10 -4.30 -5.60 5.77
N LYS A 11 -3.71 -6.80 5.78
CA LYS A 11 -4.35 -8.03 5.28
C LYS A 11 -5.00 -8.86 6.40
N GLN A 12 -5.76 -8.20 7.27
CA GLN A 12 -6.62 -8.88 8.23
C GLN A 12 -7.89 -8.05 8.45
N PRO A 13 -9.04 -8.69 8.73
CA PRO A 13 -10.27 -7.96 9.01
C PRO A 13 -10.17 -7.20 10.33
N LEU A 14 -10.75 -6.00 10.37
CA LEU A 14 -10.81 -5.21 11.60
C LEU A 14 -11.88 -5.71 12.59
N SER A 15 -12.83 -6.54 12.13
CA SER A 15 -13.92 -7.07 12.98
C SER A 15 -13.40 -7.79 14.21
N GLU A 16 -12.37 -8.62 14.05
CA GLU A 16 -11.74 -9.34 15.17
C GLU A 16 -11.14 -8.40 16.22
N LEU A 17 -10.57 -7.25 15.79
CA LEU A 17 -10.05 -6.24 16.72
C LEU A 17 -11.18 -5.51 17.45
N ILE A 18 -12.27 -5.24 16.75
CA ILE A 18 -13.44 -4.55 17.31
C ILE A 18 -14.10 -5.42 18.37
N GLU A 19 -14.38 -6.69 18.04
CA GLU A 19 -14.94 -7.67 18.97
C GLU A 19 -14.09 -7.77 20.25
N GLU A 20 -12.77 -7.93 20.09
CA GLU A 20 -11.86 -8.02 21.24
C GLU A 20 -11.84 -6.73 22.08
N PHE A 21 -11.94 -5.55 21.45
CA PHE A 21 -12.03 -4.28 22.18
C PHE A 21 -13.34 -4.13 22.95
N GLU A 22 -14.45 -4.59 22.40
CA GLU A 22 -15.77 -4.53 23.04
C GLU A 22 -15.90 -5.52 24.21
N GLU A 23 -15.29 -6.70 24.09
CA GLU A 23 -15.29 -7.74 25.13
C GLU A 23 -14.38 -7.37 26.31
N GLU A 24 -13.12 -7.01 26.01
CA GLU A 24 -12.09 -6.80 27.03
C GLU A 24 -12.13 -5.38 27.61
N LYS A 25 -12.76 -4.43 26.90
CA LYS A 25 -12.91 -3.02 27.26
C LYS A 25 -11.62 -2.35 27.75
N PRO A 26 -10.49 -2.47 27.03
CA PRO A 26 -9.29 -1.75 27.40
C PRO A 26 -9.45 -0.25 27.16
N ASP A 27 -8.58 0.55 27.78
CA ASP A 27 -8.54 1.99 27.49
C ASP A 27 -7.95 2.25 26.09
N ALA A 28 -7.08 1.36 25.62
CA ALA A 28 -6.59 1.30 24.25
C ALA A 28 -6.27 -0.15 23.83
N LEU A 29 -6.54 -0.50 22.57
CA LEU A 29 -6.04 -1.71 21.92
C LEU A 29 -5.23 -1.31 20.70
N ILE A 30 -3.98 -1.76 20.67
CA ILE A 30 -3.00 -1.39 19.67
C ILE A 30 -2.65 -2.61 18.84
N LEU A 31 -2.79 -2.50 17.52
CA LEU A 31 -2.33 -3.52 16.60
C LEU A 31 -0.82 -3.38 16.37
N LEU A 32 -0.11 -4.48 16.51
CA LEU A 32 1.34 -4.59 16.39
C LEU A 32 1.73 -5.58 15.30
N ALA A 33 2.88 -5.36 14.69
CA ALA A 33 3.53 -6.28 13.77
C ALA A 33 4.96 -6.56 14.23
N ARG A 34 5.41 -7.79 14.00
CA ARG A 34 6.80 -8.15 14.22
C ARG A 34 7.61 -7.74 12.99
N VAL A 35 8.59 -6.86 13.16
CA VAL A 35 9.36 -6.29 12.05
C VAL A 35 10.87 -6.51 12.24
N PRO A 36 11.63 -6.66 11.15
CA PRO A 36 13.09 -6.81 11.23
C PRO A 36 13.83 -5.52 11.61
N ASN A 37 13.28 -4.35 11.25
CA ASN A 37 13.87 -3.03 11.51
C ASN A 37 12.97 -2.16 12.39
N PRO A 38 12.82 -2.48 13.70
CA PRO A 38 11.86 -1.79 14.57
C PRO A 38 12.23 -0.33 14.85
N GLY A 39 13.48 0.08 14.67
CA GLY A 39 13.94 1.46 14.95
C GLY A 39 13.30 2.54 14.07
N ASP A 40 12.68 2.17 12.95
CA ASP A 40 11.97 3.10 12.06
C ASP A 40 10.54 3.42 12.52
N PHE A 41 10.05 2.75 13.58
CA PHE A 41 8.66 2.79 14.03
C PHE A 41 8.54 3.09 15.52
N GLY A 42 7.31 3.28 15.99
CA GLY A 42 6.97 3.15 17.42
C GLY A 42 7.06 1.69 17.85
N VAL A 43 7.83 1.39 18.90
CA VAL A 43 8.12 0.01 19.35
C VAL A 43 7.57 -0.24 20.74
N ALA A 44 6.78 -1.31 20.86
CA ALA A 44 6.07 -1.71 22.07
C ALA A 44 6.80 -2.83 22.84
N GLU A 45 7.01 -2.64 24.13
CA GLU A 45 7.42 -3.69 25.08
C GLU A 45 6.16 -4.33 25.69
N LEU A 46 6.12 -5.66 25.72
CA LEU A 46 4.94 -6.42 26.12
C LEU A 46 5.17 -7.19 27.42
N ASP A 47 4.15 -7.23 28.27
CA ASP A 47 3.98 -8.19 29.36
C ASP A 47 2.69 -8.99 29.12
N GLY A 48 2.85 -10.19 28.58
CA GLY A 48 1.72 -10.98 28.08
C GLY A 48 0.96 -10.24 26.96
N LYS A 49 -0.30 -9.89 27.23
CA LYS A 49 -1.16 -9.12 26.29
C LYS A 49 -1.16 -7.62 26.58
N ARG A 50 -0.44 -7.15 27.60
CA ARG A 50 -0.39 -5.74 27.98
C ARG A 50 0.83 -5.07 27.35
N ILE A 51 0.66 -3.84 26.87
CA ILE A 51 1.79 -2.98 26.53
C ILE A 51 2.25 -2.29 27.81
N VAL A 52 3.51 -2.51 28.18
CA VAL A 52 4.12 -1.95 29.41
C VAL A 52 5.05 -0.78 29.12
N ARG A 53 5.52 -0.66 27.88
CA ARG A 53 6.30 0.48 27.43
C ARG A 53 6.13 0.66 25.93
N LEU A 54 6.19 1.90 25.48
CA LEU A 54 6.11 2.29 24.09
C LEU A 54 7.09 3.43 23.84
N VAL A 55 7.88 3.32 22.77
CA VAL A 55 8.91 4.30 22.45
C VAL A 55 8.88 4.62 20.96
N GLU A 56 8.82 5.90 20.61
CA GLU A 56 8.90 6.37 19.21
C GLU A 56 10.33 6.25 18.68
N LYS A 57 10.50 5.56 17.54
CA LYS A 57 11.75 5.45 16.77
C LYS A 57 13.00 5.26 17.64
N PRO A 58 13.03 4.23 18.51
CA PRO A 58 14.11 4.05 19.46
C PRO A 58 15.41 3.64 18.75
N LYS A 59 16.52 4.28 19.14
CA LYS A 59 17.87 3.86 18.71
C LYS A 59 18.22 2.44 19.18
N THR A 60 17.67 2.03 20.33
CA THR A 60 17.80 0.69 20.88
C THR A 60 16.39 0.18 21.17
N PRO A 61 15.77 -0.52 20.19
CA PRO A 61 14.40 -1.00 20.31
C PRO A 61 14.21 -1.95 21.50
N PRO A 62 13.18 -1.77 22.35
CA PRO A 62 12.92 -2.66 23.48
C PRO A 62 12.39 -4.04 23.05
N SER A 63 11.89 -4.16 21.82
CA SER A 63 11.40 -5.39 21.21
C SER A 63 11.43 -5.28 19.67
N ASP A 64 10.88 -6.28 18.99
CA ASP A 64 10.61 -6.28 17.54
C ASP A 64 9.14 -5.99 17.18
N TYR A 65 8.32 -5.59 18.15
CA TYR A 65 6.90 -5.26 17.95
C TYR A 65 6.71 -3.78 17.61
N ALA A 66 6.45 -3.50 16.34
CA ALA A 66 6.17 -2.16 15.83
C ALA A 66 4.67 -1.87 15.75
N LEU A 67 4.30 -0.60 15.87
CA LEU A 67 2.93 -0.12 15.64
C LEU A 67 2.55 -0.23 14.16
N VAL A 68 1.36 -0.75 13.91
CA VAL A 68 0.81 -1.00 12.55
C VAL A 68 -0.05 0.16 12.03
N GLY A 69 -0.21 1.23 12.83
CA GLY A 69 -1.06 2.35 12.44
C GLY A 69 -2.56 2.10 12.64
N VAL A 70 -2.95 1.05 13.37
CA VAL A 70 -4.36 0.74 13.69
C VAL A 70 -4.54 0.68 15.20
N TYR A 71 -5.46 1.50 15.69
CA TYR A 71 -5.67 1.73 17.12
C TYR A 71 -7.16 1.79 17.43
N LEU A 72 -7.57 1.12 18.51
CA LEU A 72 -8.90 1.27 19.08
C LEU A 72 -8.77 1.96 20.43
N PHE A 73 -9.49 3.06 20.60
CA PHE A 73 -9.38 3.90 21.79
C PHE A 73 -10.72 4.09 22.50
N SER A 74 -10.66 4.12 23.84
CA SER A 74 -11.67 4.77 24.65
C SER A 74 -11.52 6.30 24.56
N SER A 75 -12.45 7.05 25.14
CA SER A 75 -12.36 8.51 25.18
C SER A 75 -11.16 9.03 25.99
N ARG A 76 -10.50 8.20 26.80
CA ARG A 76 -9.33 8.59 27.61
C ARG A 76 -8.14 9.05 26.76
N ILE A 77 -8.03 8.60 25.52
CA ILE A 77 -6.93 9.04 24.65
C ILE A 77 -6.94 10.56 24.43
N PHE A 78 -8.10 11.21 24.49
CA PHE A 78 -8.18 12.68 24.38
C PHE A 78 -7.61 13.40 25.61
N GLU A 79 -7.70 12.79 26.80
CA GLU A 79 -7.04 13.30 27.99
C GLU A 79 -5.52 13.15 27.85
N ALA A 80 -5.06 12.00 27.40
CA ALA A 80 -3.64 11.74 27.13
C ALA A 80 -3.06 12.74 26.11
N ALA A 81 -3.74 12.93 24.98
CA ALA A 81 -3.31 13.84 23.92
C ALA A 81 -3.19 15.30 24.37
N ARG A 82 -3.96 15.74 25.38
CA ARG A 82 -3.84 17.10 25.95
C ARG A 82 -2.66 17.26 26.91
N ASN A 83 -2.13 16.17 27.44
CA ASN A 83 -1.08 16.18 28.45
C ASN A 83 0.32 15.88 27.89
N ILE A 84 0.43 15.44 26.64
CA ILE A 84 1.72 15.25 25.98
C ILE A 84 2.32 16.58 25.51
N LYS A 85 3.63 16.57 25.28
CA LYS A 85 4.40 17.71 24.76
C LYS A 85 4.98 17.35 23.41
N PRO A 86 5.31 18.35 22.57
CA PRO A 86 5.98 18.07 21.31
C PRO A 86 7.27 17.26 21.50
N SER A 87 7.48 16.28 20.63
CA SER A 87 8.69 15.46 20.57
C SER A 87 9.90 16.29 20.16
N ALA A 88 11.08 15.66 20.07
CA ALA A 88 12.28 16.31 19.51
C ALA A 88 12.08 16.81 18.06
N ARG A 89 11.05 16.32 17.36
CA ARG A 89 10.66 16.73 16.01
C ARG A 89 9.68 17.91 16.00
N GLY A 90 9.18 18.34 17.16
CA GLY A 90 8.16 19.37 17.28
C GLY A 90 6.73 18.89 16.99
N GLU A 91 6.54 17.57 16.88
CA GLU A 91 5.24 16.94 16.61
C GLU A 91 4.63 16.37 17.90
N LEU A 92 3.30 16.32 17.99
CA LEU A 92 2.60 15.59 19.04
C LEU A 92 2.41 14.14 18.58
N GLU A 93 3.20 13.22 19.14
CA GLU A 93 3.25 11.83 18.70
C GLU A 93 2.13 11.01 19.38
N ILE A 94 1.47 10.12 18.62
CA ILE A 94 0.48 9.21 19.20
C ILE A 94 1.11 8.22 20.19
N THR A 95 2.36 7.83 19.96
CA THR A 95 3.13 6.97 20.85
C THR A 95 3.30 7.58 22.24
N ASP A 96 3.55 8.89 22.32
CA ASP A 96 3.61 9.60 23.61
C ASP A 96 2.25 9.62 24.31
N ALA A 97 1.15 9.76 23.58
CA ALA A 97 -0.19 9.72 24.17
C ALA A 97 -0.54 8.33 24.71
N ILE A 98 -0.17 7.26 23.98
CA ILE A 98 -0.35 5.89 24.46
C ILE A 98 0.57 5.62 25.66
N GLN A 99 1.82 6.09 25.63
CA GLN A 99 2.73 5.95 26.78
C GLN A 99 2.18 6.68 28.01
N TRP A 100 1.59 7.87 27.84
CA TRP A 100 0.92 8.56 28.94
C TRP A 100 -0.21 7.72 29.55
N LEU A 101 -0.99 6.99 28.73
CA LEU A 101 -2.01 6.08 29.26
C LEU A 101 -1.38 4.99 30.15
N ILE A 102 -0.28 4.39 29.68
CA ILE A 102 0.47 3.35 30.41
C ILE A 102 0.98 3.90 31.74
N ASP A 103 1.63 5.06 31.73
CA ASP A 103 2.22 5.71 32.91
C ASP A 103 1.17 6.08 33.96
N ASN A 104 -0.07 6.36 33.54
CA ASN A 104 -1.19 6.67 34.42
C ASN A 104 -2.00 5.43 34.84
N GLY A 105 -1.48 4.23 34.58
CA GLY A 105 -2.06 2.96 35.05
C GLY A 105 -3.22 2.45 34.21
N PHE A 106 -3.56 3.10 33.09
CA PHE A 106 -4.61 2.64 32.19
C PHE A 106 -4.21 1.35 31.47
N TYR A 107 -5.22 0.59 31.06
CA TYR A 107 -5.00 -0.69 30.42
C TYR A 107 -4.85 -0.54 28.91
N VAL A 108 -3.63 -0.73 28.44
CA VAL A 108 -3.29 -0.76 27.01
C VAL A 108 -3.02 -2.20 26.59
N ARG A 109 -3.87 -2.73 25.72
CA ARG A 109 -3.79 -4.10 25.20
C ARG A 109 -3.06 -4.13 23.87
N ALA A 110 -2.22 -5.15 23.69
CA ALA A 110 -1.60 -5.50 22.42
C ALA A 110 -2.40 -6.58 21.70
N LYS A 111 -2.54 -6.42 20.38
CA LYS A 111 -2.89 -7.49 19.44
C LYS A 111 -1.78 -7.57 18.41
N VAL A 112 -1.25 -8.76 18.14
CA VAL A 112 -0.27 -8.97 17.07
C VAL A 112 -1.02 -9.40 15.80
N THR A 113 -0.70 -8.77 14.67
CA THR A 113 -1.30 -9.09 13.37
C THR A 113 -1.05 -10.55 13.00
N SER A 114 -2.07 -11.21 12.44
CA SER A 114 -1.97 -12.56 11.88
C SER A 114 -1.65 -12.56 10.38
N GLY A 115 -1.93 -11.44 9.71
CA GLY A 115 -1.65 -11.22 8.29
C GLY A 115 -0.45 -10.29 8.06
N TRP A 116 -0.12 -10.09 6.79
CA TRP A 116 0.88 -9.08 6.42
C TRP A 116 0.31 -7.67 6.60
N TRP A 117 1.24 -6.76 6.87
CA TRP A 117 1.01 -5.33 6.95
C TRP A 117 2.12 -4.63 6.17
N LYS A 118 1.79 -3.52 5.53
CA LYS A 118 2.76 -2.69 4.80
C LYS A 118 2.44 -1.21 5.00
N ASP A 119 3.44 -0.45 5.42
CA ASP A 119 3.47 1.01 5.35
C ASP A 119 3.82 1.41 3.90
N THR A 120 3.04 2.30 3.30
CA THR A 120 3.19 2.74 1.91
C THR A 120 3.77 4.15 1.76
N GLY A 121 4.58 4.58 2.73
CA GLY A 121 5.22 5.90 2.73
C GLY A 121 6.22 6.18 1.59
N LYS A 122 6.68 5.17 0.82
CA LYS A 122 7.59 5.34 -0.33
C LYS A 122 7.06 4.65 -1.59
N PRO A 123 7.47 5.09 -2.80
CA PRO A 123 7.09 4.45 -4.05
C PRO A 123 7.39 2.95 -4.12
N ASP A 124 8.58 2.52 -3.66
CA ASP A 124 8.94 1.09 -3.66
C ASP A 124 8.02 0.27 -2.74
N ASP A 125 7.60 0.86 -1.62
CA ASP A 125 6.68 0.21 -0.68
C ASP A 125 5.28 0.05 -1.29
N LEU A 126 4.85 0.97 -2.16
CA LEU A 126 3.59 0.83 -2.93
C LEU A 126 3.67 -0.33 -3.94
N ILE A 127 4.80 -0.50 -4.63
CA ILE A 127 4.99 -1.63 -5.56
C ILE A 127 4.98 -2.94 -4.79
N GLU A 128 5.65 -3.01 -3.64
CA GLU A 128 5.64 -4.20 -2.79
C GLU A 128 4.23 -4.51 -2.27
N ALA A 129 3.49 -3.49 -1.79
CA ALA A 129 2.11 -3.66 -1.37
C ALA A 129 1.21 -4.16 -2.51
N ASN A 130 1.40 -3.63 -3.72
CA ASN A 130 0.72 -4.09 -4.92
C ASN A 130 1.02 -5.58 -5.20
N ARG A 131 2.28 -6.01 -5.09
CA ARG A 131 2.65 -7.44 -5.24
C ARG A 131 1.90 -8.31 -4.24
N LEU A 132 1.92 -7.94 -2.95
CA LEU A 132 1.26 -8.67 -1.87
C LEU A 132 -0.26 -8.79 -2.06
N ILE A 133 -0.91 -7.76 -2.61
CA ILE A 133 -2.34 -7.81 -2.96
C ILE A 133 -2.56 -8.75 -4.15
N LEU A 134 -1.73 -8.66 -5.18
CA LEU A 134 -1.85 -9.45 -6.41
C LEU A 134 -1.56 -10.94 -6.21
N GLU A 135 -0.83 -11.32 -5.17
CA GLU A 135 -0.53 -12.73 -4.87
C GLU A 135 -1.79 -13.60 -4.72
N ASP A 136 -2.84 -13.06 -4.09
CA ASP A 136 -4.04 -13.81 -3.69
C ASP A 136 -5.27 -13.55 -4.55
N ILE A 137 -5.14 -12.83 -5.66
CA ILE A 137 -6.30 -12.50 -6.49
C ILE A 137 -6.91 -13.78 -7.10
N PRO A 138 -8.24 -13.98 -7.03
CA PRO A 138 -8.88 -15.01 -7.82
C PRO A 138 -8.85 -14.62 -9.30
N ARG A 139 -8.84 -15.62 -10.19
CA ARG A 139 -9.01 -15.39 -11.63
C ARG A 139 -10.46 -14.99 -11.90
N ASN A 140 -10.69 -13.88 -12.60
CA ASN A 140 -12.02 -13.40 -12.98
C ASN A 140 -11.98 -12.54 -14.25
N ILE A 141 -12.52 -13.01 -15.36
CA ILE A 141 -12.44 -12.30 -16.65
C ILE A 141 -13.87 -11.90 -17.08
N ARG A 142 -14.15 -10.60 -17.07
CA ARG A 142 -15.44 -10.01 -17.50
C ARG A 142 -15.33 -9.19 -18.79
N GLY A 143 -14.11 -8.89 -19.23
CA GLY A 143 -13.83 -8.19 -20.49
C GLY A 143 -13.75 -9.13 -21.70
N GLU A 144 -13.59 -8.53 -22.88
CA GLU A 144 -13.43 -9.22 -24.15
C GLU A 144 -11.95 -9.52 -24.44
N VAL A 145 -11.66 -10.74 -24.89
CA VAL A 145 -10.31 -11.20 -25.25
C VAL A 145 -10.35 -11.73 -26.68
N VAL A 146 -9.63 -11.07 -27.59
CA VAL A 146 -9.64 -11.35 -29.04
C VAL A 146 -8.21 -11.62 -29.51
N ASP A 147 -7.98 -12.76 -30.16
CA ASP A 147 -6.66 -13.14 -30.73
C ASP A 147 -5.50 -12.96 -29.73
N SER A 148 -5.76 -13.27 -28.45
CA SER A 148 -4.89 -12.96 -27.31
C SER A 148 -4.75 -14.15 -26.37
N GLU A 149 -3.68 -14.14 -25.57
CA GLU A 149 -3.39 -15.17 -24.58
C GLU A 149 -3.47 -14.64 -23.14
N VAL A 150 -4.16 -15.36 -22.25
CA VAL A 150 -4.30 -15.00 -20.83
C VAL A 150 -3.96 -16.19 -19.92
N ARG A 151 -2.82 -16.12 -19.24
CA ARG A 151 -2.28 -17.18 -18.36
C ARG A 151 -2.23 -16.74 -16.89
N GLY A 152 -2.36 -17.69 -15.97
CA GLY A 152 -2.22 -17.43 -14.53
C GLY A 152 -3.47 -16.82 -13.87
N ARG A 153 -3.26 -16.19 -12.70
CA ARG A 153 -4.29 -15.47 -11.95
C ARG A 153 -4.49 -14.09 -12.56
N VAL A 154 -5.59 -13.88 -13.28
CA VAL A 154 -5.83 -12.61 -13.97
C VAL A 154 -7.24 -12.15 -13.69
N GLN A 155 -7.39 -10.88 -13.34
CA GLN A 155 -8.67 -10.20 -13.30
C GLN A 155 -8.78 -9.20 -14.45
N ILE A 156 -9.91 -9.20 -15.14
CA ILE A 156 -10.22 -8.28 -16.23
C ILE A 156 -11.63 -7.73 -16.00
N GLY A 157 -11.72 -6.41 -15.87
CA GLY A 157 -12.95 -5.66 -15.65
C GLY A 157 -13.90 -5.65 -16.85
N GLU A 158 -15.10 -5.12 -16.64
CA GLU A 158 -16.14 -4.98 -17.66
C GLU A 158 -15.78 -3.88 -18.67
N GLY A 159 -16.22 -4.02 -19.92
CA GLY A 159 -15.91 -3.08 -20.99
C GLY A 159 -14.43 -3.06 -21.42
N THR A 160 -13.59 -3.90 -20.82
CA THR A 160 -12.17 -4.02 -21.17
C THR A 160 -11.97 -4.89 -22.40
N LEU A 161 -11.12 -4.43 -23.32
CA LEU A 161 -10.74 -5.15 -24.54
C LEU A 161 -9.26 -5.50 -24.48
N ILE A 162 -8.95 -6.80 -24.57
CA ILE A 162 -7.60 -7.33 -24.80
C ILE A 162 -7.55 -7.86 -26.22
N LYS A 163 -6.67 -7.30 -27.06
CA LYS A 163 -6.56 -7.69 -28.47
C LYS A 163 -5.11 -7.88 -28.91
N ASP A 164 -4.82 -8.93 -29.67
CA ASP A 164 -3.47 -9.21 -30.20
C ASP A 164 -2.38 -9.17 -29.11
N SER A 165 -2.70 -9.59 -27.89
CA SER A 165 -1.88 -9.33 -26.69
C SER A 165 -1.66 -10.57 -25.83
N VAL A 166 -0.66 -10.50 -24.95
CA VAL A 166 -0.35 -11.57 -23.99
C VAL A 166 -0.41 -11.02 -22.57
N ILE A 167 -1.23 -11.65 -21.72
CA ILE A 167 -1.38 -11.31 -20.31
C ILE A 167 -0.91 -12.50 -19.46
N LYS A 168 0.06 -12.26 -18.58
CA LYS A 168 0.63 -13.28 -17.69
C LYS A 168 0.49 -12.85 -16.24
N GLY A 169 -0.40 -13.51 -15.50
CA GLY A 169 -0.70 -13.22 -14.10
C GLY A 169 0.42 -13.56 -13.11
N PRO A 170 0.34 -13.03 -11.87
CA PRO A 170 -0.80 -12.28 -11.31
C PRO A 170 -0.96 -10.87 -11.88
N VAL A 171 -2.14 -10.54 -12.42
CA VAL A 171 -2.45 -9.23 -13.03
C VAL A 171 -3.90 -8.84 -12.73
N VAL A 172 -4.13 -7.56 -12.44
CA VAL A 172 -5.49 -6.97 -12.37
C VAL A 172 -5.60 -5.89 -13.43
N ILE A 173 -6.63 -5.96 -14.25
CA ILE A 173 -7.00 -4.94 -15.24
C ILE A 173 -8.42 -4.49 -14.91
N GLY A 174 -8.58 -3.19 -14.63
CA GLY A 174 -9.86 -2.57 -14.31
C GLY A 174 -10.83 -2.53 -15.50
N ASP A 175 -11.95 -1.85 -15.29
CA ASP A 175 -12.99 -1.64 -16.29
C ASP A 175 -12.59 -0.62 -17.38
N ASN A 176 -13.18 -0.77 -18.57
CA ASN A 176 -12.99 0.10 -19.74
C ASN A 176 -11.53 0.30 -20.18
N VAL A 177 -10.67 -0.69 -19.93
CA VAL A 177 -9.28 -0.66 -20.35
C VAL A 177 -9.16 -1.19 -21.78
N LYS A 178 -8.25 -0.63 -22.57
CA LYS A 178 -7.91 -1.16 -23.88
C LYS A 178 -6.44 -1.55 -23.92
N VAL A 179 -6.17 -2.83 -24.16
CA VAL A 179 -4.82 -3.37 -24.35
C VAL A 179 -4.72 -3.97 -25.76
N VAL A 180 -3.85 -3.42 -26.60
CA VAL A 180 -3.68 -3.87 -28.00
C VAL A 180 -2.21 -4.08 -28.32
N ASN A 181 -1.88 -5.19 -28.98
CA ASN A 181 -0.52 -5.49 -29.45
C ASN A 181 0.52 -5.31 -28.34
N SER A 182 0.23 -5.81 -27.13
CA SER A 182 0.99 -5.52 -25.92
C SER A 182 1.23 -6.76 -25.07
N PHE A 183 2.24 -6.69 -24.20
CA PHE A 183 2.50 -7.70 -23.18
C PHE A 183 2.30 -7.09 -21.79
N ILE A 184 1.45 -7.72 -20.98
CA ILE A 184 1.26 -7.36 -19.56
C ILE A 184 1.73 -8.53 -18.70
N GLY A 185 2.83 -8.32 -18.00
CA GLY A 185 3.51 -9.30 -17.17
C GLY A 185 3.05 -9.30 -15.70
N PRO A 186 3.56 -10.26 -14.92
CA PRO A 186 3.24 -10.44 -13.51
C PRO A 186 3.35 -9.16 -12.68
N PHE A 187 2.55 -9.11 -11.62
CA PHE A 187 2.52 -8.03 -10.63
C PHE A 187 2.17 -6.65 -11.20
N THR A 188 1.52 -6.62 -12.37
CA THR A 188 0.98 -5.39 -12.93
C THR A 188 -0.46 -5.19 -12.50
N SER A 189 -0.78 -3.99 -11.99
CA SER A 189 -2.17 -3.52 -11.81
C SER A 189 -2.44 -2.35 -12.74
N ILE A 190 -3.57 -2.42 -13.45
CA ILE A 190 -4.02 -1.39 -14.37
C ILE A 190 -5.41 -0.96 -13.93
N TYR A 191 -5.56 0.31 -13.57
CA TYR A 191 -6.82 0.90 -13.16
C TYR A 191 -7.71 1.24 -14.37
N HIS A 192 -8.87 1.84 -14.11
CA HIS A 192 -9.90 2.06 -15.13
C HIS A 192 -9.47 3.01 -16.25
N ASP A 193 -10.12 2.87 -17.40
CA ASP A 193 -10.08 3.81 -18.53
C ASP A 193 -8.69 3.97 -19.18
N ALA A 194 -7.75 3.07 -18.89
CA ALA A 194 -6.40 3.11 -19.44
C ALA A 194 -6.36 2.59 -20.89
N VAL A 195 -5.40 3.08 -21.67
CA VAL A 195 -5.14 2.63 -23.05
C VAL A 195 -3.67 2.29 -23.19
N ILE A 196 -3.38 1.03 -23.52
CA ILE A 196 -2.03 0.50 -23.70
C ILE A 196 -1.93 -0.12 -25.09
N GLU A 197 -1.07 0.45 -25.94
CA GLU A 197 -0.87 0.00 -27.31
C GLU A 197 0.62 -0.18 -27.63
N GLY A 198 0.99 -1.33 -28.19
CA GLY A 198 2.36 -1.55 -28.69
C GLY A 198 3.45 -1.50 -27.61
N THR A 199 3.16 -1.89 -26.37
CA THR A 199 4.08 -1.72 -25.23
C THR A 199 4.14 -2.98 -24.35
N GLU A 200 5.27 -3.17 -23.64
CA GLU A 200 5.42 -4.19 -22.60
C GLU A 200 5.43 -3.56 -21.20
N ILE A 201 4.71 -4.15 -20.25
CA ILE A 201 4.63 -3.68 -18.85
C ILE A 201 4.76 -4.88 -17.91
N GLU A 202 5.56 -4.78 -16.85
CA GLU A 202 5.65 -5.77 -15.78
C GLU A 202 5.80 -5.05 -14.44
N ASP A 203 5.38 -5.67 -13.33
CA ASP A 203 5.69 -5.20 -11.97
C ASP A 203 5.43 -3.70 -11.73
N SER A 204 4.29 -3.22 -12.20
CA SER A 204 3.98 -1.78 -12.26
C SER A 204 2.55 -1.48 -11.85
N VAL A 205 2.33 -0.25 -11.36
CA VAL A 205 1.01 0.28 -10.99
C VAL A 205 0.62 1.37 -11.98
N ILE A 206 -0.42 1.11 -12.77
CA ILE A 206 -0.93 2.03 -13.80
C ILE A 206 -2.28 2.59 -13.33
N LEU A 207 -2.33 3.88 -13.00
CA LEU A 207 -3.54 4.51 -12.46
C LEU A 207 -4.54 4.94 -13.55
N LYS A 208 -5.60 5.63 -13.14
CA LYS A 208 -6.77 5.92 -13.97
C LYS A 208 -6.39 6.66 -15.25
N GLY A 209 -6.96 6.27 -16.38
CA GLY A 209 -6.92 7.07 -17.61
C GLY A 209 -5.53 7.20 -18.25
N VAL A 210 -4.55 6.41 -17.78
CA VAL A 210 -3.19 6.42 -18.32
C VAL A 210 -3.20 5.96 -19.78
N ARG A 211 -2.46 6.65 -20.64
CA ARG A 211 -2.33 6.32 -22.06
C ARG A 211 -0.87 6.04 -22.41
N ILE A 212 -0.58 4.81 -22.82
CA ILE A 212 0.76 4.33 -23.16
C ILE A 212 0.72 3.83 -24.61
N LYS A 213 1.60 4.37 -25.45
CA LYS A 213 1.64 4.00 -26.87
C LYS A 213 3.05 3.94 -27.42
N ASP A 214 3.36 2.80 -28.02
CA ASP A 214 4.59 2.51 -28.76
C ASP A 214 5.87 2.81 -27.95
N VAL A 215 5.80 2.72 -26.62
CA VAL A 215 6.95 3.00 -25.74
C VAL A 215 7.98 1.88 -25.94
N PRO A 216 9.25 2.21 -26.25
CA PRO A 216 10.26 1.19 -26.49
C PRO A 216 10.67 0.52 -25.18
N GLY A 217 10.95 -0.77 -25.27
CA GLY A 217 11.37 -1.57 -24.11
C GLY A 217 10.20 -1.92 -23.20
N ARG A 218 10.56 -2.40 -22.00
CA ARG A 218 9.61 -2.81 -20.97
C ARG A 218 9.54 -1.76 -19.88
N ILE A 219 8.32 -1.38 -19.52
CA ILE A 219 8.05 -0.59 -18.31
C ILE A 219 8.04 -1.56 -17.14
N GLU A 220 8.95 -1.39 -16.19
CA GLU A 220 9.13 -2.28 -15.04
C GLU A 220 9.32 -1.47 -13.76
N GLY A 221 8.83 -1.97 -12.62
CA GLY A 221 9.01 -1.33 -11.32
C GLY A 221 8.49 0.10 -11.26
N SER A 222 7.41 0.40 -11.99
CA SER A 222 6.99 1.78 -12.27
C SER A 222 5.61 2.09 -11.71
N ILE A 223 5.41 3.34 -11.30
CA ILE A 223 4.10 3.87 -10.91
C ILE A 223 3.74 5.02 -11.86
N LEU A 224 2.65 4.86 -12.60
CA LEU A 224 2.13 5.88 -13.51
C LEU A 224 0.88 6.52 -12.92
N GLY A 225 0.98 7.81 -12.57
CA GLY A 225 -0.10 8.60 -11.99
C GLY A 225 -1.32 8.77 -12.91
N ASN A 226 -2.44 9.22 -12.36
CA ASN A 226 -3.68 9.43 -13.12
C ASN A 226 -3.47 10.32 -14.35
N GLU A 227 -4.11 9.95 -15.47
CA GLU A 227 -4.11 10.66 -16.75
C GLU A 227 -2.70 10.89 -17.34
N THR A 228 -1.70 10.14 -16.88
CA THR A 228 -0.34 10.22 -17.42
C THR A 228 -0.32 9.69 -18.85
N VAL A 229 0.45 10.35 -19.72
CA VAL A 229 0.53 10.04 -21.15
C VAL A 229 1.98 9.74 -21.52
N LEU A 230 2.28 8.48 -21.87
CA LEU A 230 3.56 8.06 -22.42
C LEU A 230 3.37 7.70 -23.89
N LEU A 231 3.96 8.49 -24.78
CA LEU A 231 3.83 8.29 -26.22
C LEU A 231 5.19 8.38 -26.88
N ARG A 232 5.55 7.36 -27.65
CA ARG A 232 6.63 7.51 -28.62
C ARG A 232 6.07 8.13 -29.90
N ARG A 233 6.76 9.15 -30.41
CA ARG A 233 6.48 9.72 -31.74
C ARG A 233 7.67 9.45 -32.64
N ASP A 234 7.49 8.68 -33.70
CA ASP A 234 8.50 8.49 -34.73
C ASP A 234 8.54 9.69 -35.69
N ARG A 235 9.01 10.84 -35.18
CA ARG A 235 9.30 12.05 -35.97
C ARG A 235 10.75 12.47 -35.75
N LYS A 236 11.38 13.01 -36.79
CA LYS A 236 12.72 13.64 -36.72
C LYS A 236 12.57 15.15 -36.51
N PRO A 237 13.42 15.81 -35.72
CA PRO A 237 14.44 15.22 -34.84
C PRO A 237 13.82 14.46 -33.66
N ARG A 238 14.51 13.45 -33.14
CA ARG A 238 14.10 12.77 -31.91
C ARG A 238 14.30 13.74 -30.74
N SER A 239 13.25 13.93 -29.94
CA SER A 239 13.29 14.81 -28.77
C SER A 239 12.50 14.20 -27.62
N LEU A 240 13.00 14.33 -26.40
CA LEU A 240 12.26 14.00 -25.19
C LEU A 240 11.44 15.23 -24.75
N ARG A 241 10.15 15.04 -24.52
CA ARG A 241 9.28 16.09 -23.97
C ARG A 241 8.64 15.57 -22.71
N LEU A 242 8.93 16.21 -21.59
CA LEU A 242 8.48 15.81 -20.27
C LEU A 242 7.59 16.90 -19.66
N VAL A 243 6.57 16.48 -18.93
CA VAL A 243 5.83 17.29 -17.97
C VAL A 243 5.87 16.49 -16.68
N LEU A 244 6.56 17.00 -15.67
CA LEU A 244 6.84 16.29 -14.41
C LEU A 244 6.19 17.05 -13.25
N GLY A 245 5.64 16.32 -12.28
CA GLY A 245 5.15 16.85 -11.02
C GLY A 245 6.21 16.78 -9.93
N ASP A 246 5.81 17.16 -8.72
CA ASP A 246 6.69 17.08 -7.55
C ASP A 246 7.17 15.65 -7.29
N HIS A 247 8.42 15.51 -6.88
CA HIS A 247 9.08 14.22 -6.58
C HIS A 247 9.11 13.21 -7.74
N SER A 248 8.86 13.64 -8.98
CA SER A 248 9.00 12.78 -10.16
C SER A 248 10.46 12.38 -10.35
N ILE A 249 10.71 11.09 -10.57
CA ILE A 249 12.02 10.54 -10.94
C ILE A 249 11.88 9.96 -12.34
N VAL A 250 12.80 10.32 -13.24
CA VAL A 250 12.86 9.79 -14.61
C VAL A 250 14.22 9.14 -14.79
N GLU A 251 14.23 7.82 -14.88
CA GLU A 251 15.42 7.04 -15.19
C GLU A 251 15.34 6.59 -16.66
N LEU A 252 16.36 6.93 -17.45
CA LEU A 252 16.47 6.54 -18.84
C LEU A 252 17.65 5.59 -18.97
N GLN A 253 17.39 4.36 -19.41
CA GLN A 253 18.40 3.32 -19.65
C GLN A 253 18.56 3.06 -21.15
#